data_AF-A0A9D8IAM1-F1
#
_entry.id   AF-A0A9D8IAM1-F1
#
_cell.length_a   1.000
_cell.length_b   1.000
_cell.length_c   1.000
_cell.angle_alpha   90.00
_cell.angle_beta   90.00
_cell.angle_gamma   90.00
#
_symmetry.space_group_name_H-M   'P 1'
#
loop_
_entity.id
_entity.type
_entity.pdbx_description
1 polymer ?
#
loop_
_entity_poly.entity_id
_entity_poly.type
_entity_poly.pdbx_seq_one_letter_code
_entity_poly.pdbx_strand_id
1 'polypeptide(L)'
;MMKGPKALFERDTLINNTIQKIVEIVKRKRLEKDRREQWFANNQLDNLRQLLEREGYQTAKTFQMGKVEKRDKRQEFARWEIVRNETLLDILNTLGNSDLDVMICSYILGKLNSIIDESLKKEKKNE
;
A
#
# COMPACT_ATOMS: atom_id res chain seq x y z
N MET A 1 8.65 -19.24 23.87
CA MET A 1 8.69 -20.30 22.84
C MET A 1 9.10 -19.68 21.50
N MET A 2 10.29 -20.01 20.98
CA MET A 2 10.68 -19.55 19.64
C MET A 2 9.85 -20.30 18.60
N LYS A 3 9.18 -19.59 17.68
CA LYS A 3 8.47 -20.20 16.55
C LYS A 3 9.50 -20.93 15.66
N GLY A 4 9.27 -22.19 15.36
CA GLY A 4 10.18 -23.00 14.52
C GLY A 4 10.29 -22.50 13.07
N PRO A 5 11.26 -23.00 12.29
CA PRO A 5 11.57 -22.55 10.93
C PRO A 5 10.38 -22.59 9.95
N LYS A 6 9.44 -23.53 10.14
CA LYS A 6 8.21 -23.65 9.34
C LYS A 6 7.30 -22.42 9.46
N ALA A 7 7.12 -21.89 10.68
CA ALA A 7 6.27 -20.74 10.92
C ALA A 7 6.87 -19.41 10.40
N LEU A 8 8.19 -19.35 10.25
CA LEU A 8 8.87 -18.23 9.59
C LEU A 8 8.63 -18.27 8.07
N PHE A 9 8.78 -19.44 7.47
CA PHE A 9 8.54 -19.64 6.04
C PHE A 9 7.09 -19.31 5.62
N GLU A 10 6.11 -19.73 6.42
CA GLU A 10 4.70 -19.41 6.20
C GLU A 10 4.45 -17.89 6.26
N ARG A 11 5.12 -17.18 7.17
CA ARG A 11 5.05 -15.71 7.28
C ARG A 11 5.68 -15.01 6.08
N ASP A 12 6.88 -15.42 5.67
CA ASP A 12 7.55 -14.83 4.51
C ASP A 12 6.72 -15.03 3.23
N THR A 13 6.11 -16.21 3.10
CA THR A 13 5.16 -16.51 2.00
C THR A 13 3.97 -15.54 2.03
N LEU A 14 3.37 -15.33 3.20
CA LEU A 14 2.23 -14.42 3.34
C LEU A 14 2.60 -12.95 3.04
N ILE A 15 3.79 -12.52 3.49
CA ILE A 15 4.34 -11.18 3.18
C ILE A 15 4.51 -11.03 1.67
N ASN A 16 5.19 -11.98 1.03
CA ASN A 16 5.44 -11.95 -0.41
C ASN A 16 4.14 -11.96 -1.21
N ASN A 17 3.17 -12.79 -0.83
CA ASN A 17 1.84 -12.83 -1.46
C ASN A 17 1.11 -11.49 -1.32
N THR A 18 1.22 -10.84 -0.16
CA THR A 18 0.62 -9.52 0.07
C THR A 18 1.29 -8.45 -0.77
N ILE A 19 2.62 -8.45 -0.87
CA ILE A 19 3.38 -7.54 -1.73
C ILE A 19 2.99 -7.72 -3.20
N GLN A 20 2.87 -8.96 -3.68
CA GLN A 20 2.45 -9.23 -5.06
C GLN A 20 1.06 -8.65 -5.36
N LYS A 21 0.08 -8.86 -4.47
CA LYS A 21 -1.26 -8.26 -4.61
C LYS A 21 -1.20 -6.73 -4.66
N ILE A 22 -0.34 -6.11 -3.85
CA ILE A 22 -0.13 -4.65 -3.87
C ILE A 22 0.41 -4.19 -5.22
N VAL A 23 1.43 -4.87 -5.76
CA VAL A 23 2.03 -4.55 -7.06
C VAL A 23 1.00 -4.73 -8.19
N GLU A 24 0.18 -5.78 -8.13
CA GLU A 24 -0.92 -6.00 -9.08
C GLU A 24 -1.95 -4.86 -9.04
N ILE A 25 -2.31 -4.36 -7.85
CA ILE A 25 -3.23 -3.21 -7.72
C ILE A 25 -2.64 -1.97 -8.42
N VAL A 26 -1.36 -1.67 -8.18
CA VAL A 26 -0.64 -0.54 -8.80
C VAL A 26 -0.65 -0.66 -10.33
N LYS A 27 -0.31 -1.85 -10.85
CA LYS A 27 -0.33 -2.15 -12.30
C LYS A 27 -1.73 -2.01 -12.89
N ARG A 28 -2.74 -2.64 -12.27
CA ARG A 28 -4.14 -2.64 -12.72
C ARG A 28 -4.71 -1.24 -12.78
N LYS A 29 -4.42 -0.41 -11.77
CA LYS A 29 -4.86 1.00 -11.70
C LYS A 29 -4.07 1.91 -12.65
N ARG A 30 -3.00 1.40 -13.30
CA ARG A 30 -2.07 2.18 -14.12
C ARG A 30 -1.57 3.41 -13.38
N LEU A 31 -1.24 3.24 -12.10
CA LEU A 31 -0.71 4.33 -11.29
C LEU A 31 0.65 4.73 -11.86
N GLU A 32 0.88 6.02 -11.99
CA GLU A 32 2.16 6.58 -12.43
C GLU A 32 2.82 7.33 -11.28
N LYS A 33 4.15 7.34 -11.28
CA LYS A 33 4.94 8.11 -10.33
C LYS A 33 4.70 9.61 -10.53
N ASP A 34 4.80 10.36 -9.44
CA ASP A 34 4.80 11.81 -9.50
C ASP A 34 6.14 12.37 -10.02
N ARG A 35 6.24 13.70 -10.11
CA ARG A 35 7.46 14.41 -10.53
C ARG A 35 8.66 14.19 -9.61
N ARG A 36 8.48 13.60 -8.43
CA ARG A 36 9.53 13.25 -7.46
C ARG A 36 9.89 11.76 -7.53
N GLU A 37 9.43 11.06 -8.56
CA GLU A 37 9.62 9.62 -8.76
C GLU A 37 8.97 8.77 -7.65
N GLN A 38 7.91 9.26 -7.01
CA GLN A 38 7.18 8.57 -5.94
C GLN A 38 5.82 8.06 -6.42
N TRP A 39 5.45 6.84 -6.05
CA TRP A 39 4.10 6.30 -6.28
C TRP A 39 3.07 7.00 -5.39
N PHE A 40 3.45 7.22 -4.13
CA PHE A 40 2.65 7.89 -3.12
C PHE A 40 3.48 8.94 -2.39
N ALA A 41 2.84 10.04 -1.99
CA ALA A 41 3.53 11.05 -1.21
C ALA A 41 3.93 10.48 0.17
N ASN A 42 5.20 10.60 0.55
CA ASN A 42 5.71 10.01 1.80
C ASN A 42 4.96 10.48 3.05
N ASN A 43 4.53 11.74 3.09
CA ASN A 43 3.71 12.27 4.19
C ASN A 43 2.33 11.61 4.28
N GLN A 44 1.74 11.22 3.15
CA GLN A 44 0.48 10.48 3.13
C GLN A 44 0.68 9.06 3.68
N LEU A 45 1.75 8.39 3.28
CA LEU A 45 2.10 7.07 3.80
C LEU A 45 2.35 7.10 5.31
N ASP A 46 3.11 8.08 5.79
CA ASP A 46 3.40 8.21 7.22
C ASP A 46 2.15 8.52 8.04
N ASN A 47 1.26 9.40 7.56
CA ASN A 47 -0.02 9.66 8.22
C ASN A 47 -0.88 8.40 8.32
N LEU A 48 -0.98 7.62 7.23
CA LEU A 48 -1.76 6.37 7.23
C LEU A 48 -1.11 5.32 8.14
N ARG A 49 0.22 5.24 8.17
CA ARG A 49 0.99 4.39 9.07
C ARG A 49 0.70 4.70 10.53
N GLN A 50 0.80 5.98 10.91
CA GLN A 50 0.52 6.42 12.28
C GLN A 50 -0.95 6.15 12.68
N LEU A 51 -1.91 6.40 11.78
CA LEU A 51 -3.33 6.09 12.03
C LEU A 51 -3.54 4.58 12.19
N LEU A 52 -2.91 3.77 11.36
CA LEU A 52 -2.98 2.31 11.45
C LEU A 52 -2.40 1.79 12.78
N GLU A 53 -1.25 2.31 13.20
CA GLU A 53 -0.58 1.92 14.45
C GLU A 53 -1.36 2.32 15.70
N ARG A 54 -1.96 3.51 15.69
CA ARG A 54 -2.62 4.08 16.88
C ARG A 54 -4.08 3.68 16.99
N GLU A 55 -4.80 3.72 15.88
CA GLU A 55 -6.27 3.67 15.84
C GLU A 55 -6.80 2.48 15.01
N GLY A 56 -5.91 1.70 14.40
CA GLY A 56 -6.23 0.49 13.65
C GLY A 56 -6.71 0.72 12.21
N TYR A 57 -6.99 -0.39 11.53
CA TYR A 57 -7.31 -0.43 10.10
C TYR A 57 -8.54 0.39 9.72
N GLN A 58 -9.63 0.26 10.48
CA GLN A 58 -10.89 0.90 10.12
C GLN A 58 -10.76 2.42 10.11
N THR A 59 -9.99 2.97 11.04
CA THR A 59 -9.72 4.41 11.12
C THR A 59 -8.86 4.88 9.94
N ALA A 60 -7.75 4.17 9.65
CA ALA A 60 -6.90 4.49 8.50
C ALA A 60 -7.68 4.42 7.17
N LYS A 61 -8.53 3.40 7.01
CA LYS A 61 -9.42 3.23 5.86
C LYS A 61 -10.44 4.37 5.73
N THR A 62 -11.11 4.74 6.82
CA THR A 62 -12.11 5.83 6.82
C THR A 62 -11.47 7.16 6.47
N PHE A 63 -10.28 7.44 7.03
CA PHE A 63 -9.50 8.63 6.67
C PHE A 63 -9.15 8.68 5.18
N GLN A 64 -8.70 7.54 4.61
CA GLN A 64 -8.36 7.47 3.18
C GLN A 64 -9.60 7.58 2.28
N MET A 65 -10.73 6.97 2.67
CA MET A 65 -12.01 7.06 1.96
C MET A 65 -12.50 8.51 1.88
N GLY A 66 -12.39 9.26 2.98
CA GLY A 66 -12.72 10.69 2.99
C GLY A 66 -11.88 11.54 2.03
N LYS A 67 -10.67 11.10 1.65
CA LYS A 67 -9.85 11.77 0.62
C LYS A 67 -10.27 11.44 -0.81
N VAL A 68 -10.93 10.30 -1.01
CA VAL A 68 -11.54 9.92 -2.30
C VAL A 68 -12.85 10.70 -2.50
N GLU A 69 -13.68 10.82 -1.45
CA GLU A 69 -15.02 11.41 -1.53
C GLU A 69 -15.06 12.95 -1.58
N LYS A 70 -14.12 13.64 -0.91
CA LYS A 70 -14.17 15.11 -0.71
C LYS A 70 -13.89 15.96 -1.95
N ARG A 71 -13.89 15.44 -3.19
CA ARG A 71 -13.38 16.20 -4.34
C ARG A 71 -14.41 16.58 -5.41
N ASP A 72 -14.36 17.89 -5.68
CA ASP A 72 -15.16 18.66 -6.62
C ASP A 72 -14.83 18.26 -8.08
N LYS A 73 -15.86 17.99 -8.88
CA LYS A 73 -15.80 17.39 -10.22
C LYS A 73 -15.21 18.30 -11.31
N ARG A 74 -14.51 19.39 -10.94
CA ARG A 74 -14.25 20.54 -11.81
C ARG A 74 -12.81 20.71 -12.32
N GLN A 75 -11.85 19.86 -11.98
CA GLN A 75 -10.47 20.03 -12.47
C GLN A 75 -9.82 18.71 -12.91
N GLU A 76 -9.32 18.67 -14.15
CA GLU A 76 -8.60 17.53 -14.74
C GLU A 76 -7.34 17.11 -13.94
N PHE A 77 -6.74 18.03 -13.19
CA PHE A 77 -5.66 17.74 -12.22
C PHE A 77 -6.08 16.77 -11.11
N ALA A 78 -7.38 16.49 -10.94
CA ALA A 78 -7.90 15.55 -9.97
C ALA A 78 -7.72 14.08 -10.38
N ARG A 79 -7.63 13.74 -11.69
CA ARG A 79 -7.74 12.34 -12.12
C ARG A 79 -6.60 11.46 -11.61
N TRP A 80 -5.35 11.90 -11.78
CA TRP A 80 -4.18 11.17 -11.27
C TRP A 80 -4.24 11.00 -9.74
N GLU A 81 -4.62 12.05 -9.02
CA GLU A 81 -4.67 11.99 -7.57
C GLU A 81 -5.83 11.12 -7.05
N ILE A 82 -6.95 11.08 -7.79
CA ILE A 82 -8.05 10.14 -7.55
C ILE A 82 -7.54 8.70 -7.70
N VAL A 83 -6.89 8.37 -8.82
CA VAL A 83 -6.32 7.04 -9.04
C VAL A 83 -5.35 6.69 -7.90
N ARG A 84 -4.48 7.61 -7.50
CA ARG A 84 -3.56 7.42 -6.37
C ARG A 84 -4.27 7.13 -5.06
N ASN A 85 -5.31 7.90 -4.74
CA ASN A 85 -6.06 7.73 -3.49
C ASN A 85 -6.91 6.46 -3.47
N GLU A 86 -7.53 6.09 -4.59
CA GLU A 86 -8.21 4.81 -4.75
C GLU A 86 -7.25 3.63 -4.66
N THR A 87 -6.06 3.75 -5.26
CA THR A 87 -5.01 2.72 -5.19
C THR A 87 -4.58 2.51 -3.74
N LEU A 88 -4.38 3.58 -2.95
CA LEU A 88 -4.10 3.46 -1.52
C LEU A 88 -5.24 2.81 -0.75
N LEU A 89 -6.50 3.12 -1.10
CA LEU A 89 -7.66 2.51 -0.45
C LEU A 89 -7.71 1.00 -0.73
N ASP A 90 -7.46 0.58 -1.97
CA ASP A 90 -7.36 -0.83 -2.36
C ASP A 90 -6.21 -1.53 -1.59
N ILE A 91 -5.05 -0.88 -1.47
CA ILE A 91 -3.91 -1.41 -0.70
C ILE A 91 -4.25 -1.56 0.78
N LEU A 92 -4.92 -0.57 1.40
CA LEU A 92 -5.38 -0.67 2.79
C LEU A 92 -6.38 -1.80 2.98
N ASN A 93 -7.27 -2.04 2.01
CA ASN A 93 -8.17 -3.20 2.04
C ASN A 93 -7.39 -4.51 1.93
N THR A 94 -6.35 -4.59 1.08
CA THR A 94 -5.48 -5.77 0.99
C THR A 94 -4.74 -6.04 2.29
N LEU A 95 -4.19 -5.00 2.93
CA LEU A 95 -3.52 -5.14 4.22
C LEU A 95 -4.50 -5.55 5.33
N GLY A 96 -5.66 -4.91 5.41
CA GLY A 96 -6.69 -5.21 6.42
C GLY A 96 -7.33 -6.60 6.26
N ASN A 97 -7.29 -7.18 5.06
CA ASN A 97 -7.76 -8.54 4.78
C ASN A 97 -6.62 -9.58 4.74
N SER A 98 -5.40 -9.19 5.11
CA SER A 98 -4.28 -10.12 5.23
C SER A 98 -4.19 -10.70 6.64
N ASP A 99 -3.69 -11.92 6.77
CA ASP A 99 -3.41 -12.52 8.09
C ASP A 99 -2.10 -11.98 8.72
N LEU A 100 -1.61 -10.83 8.25
CA LEU A 100 -0.42 -10.17 8.75
C LEU A 100 -0.78 -9.31 9.97
N ASP A 101 0.12 -9.33 10.96
CA ASP A 101 -0.03 -8.46 12.12
C ASP A 101 0.18 -6.98 11.76
N VAL A 102 -0.36 -6.10 12.59
CA VAL A 102 -0.40 -4.66 12.35
C VAL A 102 0.99 -4.05 12.18
N MET A 103 2.01 -4.61 12.83
CA MET A 103 3.40 -4.14 12.74
C MET A 103 3.97 -4.40 11.34
N ILE A 104 3.74 -5.58 10.79
CA ILE A 104 4.15 -5.91 9.43
C ILE A 104 3.42 -5.04 8.42
N CYS A 105 2.12 -4.85 8.56
CA CYS A 105 1.35 -4.01 7.64
C CYS A 105 1.74 -2.54 7.72
N SER A 106 2.03 -2.04 8.93
CA SER A 106 2.59 -0.71 9.14
C SER A 106 3.94 -0.55 8.43
N TYR A 107 4.82 -1.56 8.56
CA TYR A 107 6.10 -1.58 7.86
C TYR A 107 5.91 -1.53 6.34
N ILE A 108 5.04 -2.38 5.78
CA ILE A 108 4.74 -2.41 4.35
C ILE A 108 4.22 -1.05 3.89
N LEU A 109 3.27 -0.46 4.62
CA LEU A 109 2.70 0.84 4.30
C LEU A 109 3.73 1.97 4.35
N GLY A 110 4.62 1.97 5.36
CA GLY A 110 5.71 2.95 5.47
C GLY A 110 6.81 2.79 4.42
N LYS A 111 6.97 1.59 3.85
CA LYS A 111 7.98 1.27 2.83
C LYS A 111 7.40 1.08 1.42
N LEU A 112 6.14 1.45 1.22
CA LEU A 112 5.37 1.11 0.02
C LEU A 112 6.06 1.53 -1.28
N ASN A 113 6.60 2.75 -1.35
CA ASN A 113 7.33 3.26 -2.52
C ASN A 113 8.52 2.36 -2.89
N SER A 114 9.35 1.99 -1.91
CA SER A 114 10.53 1.15 -2.12
C SER A 114 10.14 -0.29 -2.50
N ILE A 115 9.12 -0.85 -1.83
CA ILE A 115 8.62 -2.21 -2.09
C ILE A 115 8.14 -2.35 -3.54
N ILE A 116 7.37 -1.37 -4.03
CA ILE A 116 6.86 -1.38 -5.40
C ILE A 116 8.03 -1.27 -6.40
N ASP A 117 8.95 -0.34 -6.18
CA ASP A 117 10.12 -0.15 -7.05
C ASP A 117 10.98 -1.42 -7.15
N GLU A 118 11.27 -2.05 -6.02
CA GLU A 118 12.07 -3.27 -5.99
C GLU A 118 11.36 -4.44 -6.68
N SER A 119 10.04 -4.57 -6.49
CA SER A 119 9.26 -5.65 -7.08
C SER A 119 9.20 -5.52 -8.60
N LEU A 120 8.90 -4.32 -9.11
CA LEU A 120 8.87 -4.04 -10.55
C LEU A 120 10.26 -4.16 -11.20
N LYS A 121 11.33 -3.83 -10.47
CA LYS A 121 12.71 -4.04 -10.96
C LYS A 121 13.09 -5.52 -11.05
N LYS A 122 12.63 -6.36 -10.11
CA LYS A 122 12.90 -7.80 -10.12
C LYS A 122 12.22 -8.49 -11.30
N GLU A 123 10.98 -8.11 -11.62
CA GLU A 123 10.25 -8.68 -12.76
C GLU A 123 10.94 -8.38 -14.09
N LYS A 124 11.39 -7.13 -14.32
CA LYS A 124 12.12 -6.74 -15.54
C LYS A 124 13.45 -7.46 -15.75
N LYS A 125 14.02 -8.09 -14.72
CA LYS A 125 15.25 -8.89 -14.83
C LYS A 125 14.97 -10.36 -15.17
N ASN A 126 13.73 -10.80 -14.99
CA ASN A 126 13.29 -12.18 -15.23
C ASN A 126 12.52 -12.32 -16.55
N GLU A 127 12.25 -11.21 -17.25
CA GLU A 127 11.78 -11.12 -18.64
C GLU A 127 12.98 -11.08 -19.60
#